data_AF-A0A161YFR2-F1
#
_entry.id   AF-A0A161YFR2-F1
#
_cell.length_a   1.000
_cell.length_b   1.000
_cell.length_c   1.000
_cell.angle_alpha   90.00
_cell.angle_beta   90.00
_cell.angle_gamma   90.00
#
_symmetry.space_group_name_H-M   'P 1'
#
loop_
_entity.id
_entity.type
_entity.pdbx_description
1 polymer ?
#
loop_
_entity_poly.entity_id
_entity_poly.type
_entity_poly.pdbx_seq_one_letter_code
_entity_poly.pdbx_strand_id
1 'polypeptide(L)'
;MVPDDICSLDVQVFGAAGGAATTGPQAGGLGASVTTRLDVAPGSTLTVLVGGQGIGYDDDSALWGRGGFGGGGNGATFEGGLAGGGGGGATRISDASGDLVVAGGGGGGGAGYSENAADGAGGDGGQFGTTGGDTGLATDGGGGASGGDGGAGGTAGSFEGDVGSPGSPSVGGVGGDGGNVPTPDDPHFGRGGGGGGGFVGGGGGGSQASGGTTSDGGGGGGGSSFGPTGAVFATGQRAGDGQVVLTYDTDVTGCLPPEPPTADLAVTSSLTTGTLDVGGTSTLTVIATNNGPSAVTDAIVQDPIEGPIALQSAAADRGTYDQATGLWTIGALAPGESATLALVVLGTTPGTTGVPFEISSSTTDLDPSNNITSQTLTVLAVVPVPQPTTTAAPVVTPTSHELAATGSTSGPLTAAWLSITLGALLLLVGRRLSRRQKQQP
;
A
#
# COMPACT_ATOMS: atom_id res chain seq x y z
N MET A 1 -11.37 9.31 -7.87
CA MET A 1 -10.00 8.78 -8.01
C MET A 1 -9.88 7.63 -7.02
N VAL A 2 -9.32 6.51 -7.45
CA VAL A 2 -9.03 5.35 -6.59
C VAL A 2 -7.81 5.72 -5.73
N PRO A 3 -7.83 5.50 -4.40
CA PRO A 3 -6.67 5.74 -3.55
C PRO A 3 -5.42 4.94 -3.97
N ASP A 4 -4.23 5.43 -3.62
CA ASP A 4 -2.95 4.86 -4.07
C ASP A 4 -2.61 3.48 -3.45
N ASP A 5 -3.37 3.08 -2.43
CA ASP A 5 -3.30 1.82 -1.69
C ASP A 5 -4.42 0.81 -2.06
N ILE A 6 -5.34 1.17 -2.97
CA ILE A 6 -6.51 0.34 -3.30
C ILE A 6 -6.42 -0.20 -4.74
N CYS A 7 -6.37 -1.52 -4.86
CA CYS A 7 -6.34 -2.23 -6.14
C CYS A 7 -7.56 -3.14 -6.43
N SER A 8 -8.54 -3.17 -5.51
CA SER A 8 -9.80 -3.92 -5.67
C SER A 8 -10.94 -3.20 -4.96
N LEU A 9 -12.12 -3.17 -5.59
CA LEU A 9 -13.37 -2.67 -5.01
C LEU A 9 -14.43 -3.76 -5.02
N ASP A 10 -15.08 -4.02 -3.89
CA ASP A 10 -16.35 -4.76 -3.85
C ASP A 10 -17.49 -3.77 -4.08
N VAL A 11 -18.23 -3.95 -5.18
CA VAL A 11 -19.23 -2.99 -5.65
C VAL A 11 -20.62 -3.60 -5.70
N GLN A 12 -21.61 -2.82 -5.27
CA GLN A 12 -23.02 -3.12 -5.45
C GLN A 12 -23.72 -1.94 -6.12
N VAL A 13 -24.29 -2.20 -7.29
CA VAL A 13 -24.87 -1.20 -8.19
C VAL A 13 -26.35 -1.49 -8.35
N PHE A 14 -27.20 -0.47 -8.21
CA PHE A 14 -28.65 -0.58 -8.35
C PHE A 14 -29.18 0.37 -9.42
N GLY A 15 -29.97 -0.15 -10.35
CA GLY A 15 -30.76 0.66 -11.28
C GLY A 15 -31.89 1.41 -10.56
N ALA A 16 -32.50 2.36 -11.24
CA ALA A 16 -33.67 3.08 -10.73
C ALA A 16 -34.98 2.39 -11.13
N ALA A 17 -36.06 2.63 -10.37
CA ALA A 17 -37.39 2.17 -10.70
C ALA A 17 -38.09 3.04 -11.74
N GLY A 18 -39.04 2.46 -12.46
CA GLY A 18 -40.00 3.19 -13.28
C GLY A 18 -41.02 3.97 -12.45
N GLY A 19 -41.68 4.93 -13.09
CA GLY A 19 -42.82 5.64 -12.54
C GLY A 19 -44.09 4.79 -12.59
N ALA A 20 -44.99 5.01 -11.62
CA ALA A 20 -46.36 4.51 -11.67
C ALA A 20 -47.24 5.37 -12.59
N ALA A 21 -48.34 4.80 -13.08
CA ALA A 21 -49.29 5.51 -13.96
C ALA A 21 -50.27 6.42 -13.19
N THR A 22 -51.02 7.26 -13.91
CA THR A 22 -52.08 8.14 -13.36
C THR A 22 -53.17 7.43 -12.56
N THR A 23 -53.59 6.25 -13.02
CA THR A 23 -54.82 5.60 -12.58
C THR A 23 -54.62 4.10 -12.48
N GLY A 24 -55.14 3.55 -11.39
CA GLY A 24 -55.07 2.12 -11.09
C GLY A 24 -53.80 1.71 -10.32
N PRO A 25 -53.73 0.43 -9.92
CA PRO A 25 -52.61 -0.12 -9.13
C PRO A 25 -51.35 -0.47 -9.95
N GLN A 26 -51.24 -0.03 -11.21
CA GLN A 26 -50.12 -0.27 -12.12
C GLN A 26 -48.83 0.42 -11.67
N ALA A 27 -47.98 -0.32 -10.95
CA ALA A 27 -46.66 0.12 -10.55
C ALA A 27 -45.67 0.13 -11.72
N GLY A 28 -44.68 1.02 -11.65
CA GLY A 28 -43.44 0.89 -12.42
C GLY A 28 -42.58 -0.27 -11.89
N GLY A 29 -41.81 -0.89 -12.78
CA GLY A 29 -40.89 -1.96 -12.44
C GLY A 29 -39.72 -1.47 -11.58
N LEU A 30 -39.14 -2.37 -10.79
CA LEU A 30 -38.02 -2.09 -9.92
C LEU A 30 -36.68 -2.15 -10.69
N GLY A 31 -35.69 -1.38 -10.25
CA GLY A 31 -34.34 -1.44 -10.80
C GLY A 31 -33.59 -2.72 -10.43
N ALA A 32 -32.73 -3.20 -11.33
CA ALA A 32 -31.84 -4.34 -11.11
C ALA A 32 -30.84 -4.09 -9.98
N SER A 33 -30.18 -5.14 -9.49
CA SER A 33 -28.89 -5.01 -8.83
C SER A 33 -27.79 -5.84 -9.50
N VAL A 34 -26.56 -5.34 -9.42
CA VAL A 34 -25.33 -6.05 -9.84
C VAL A 34 -24.32 -5.96 -8.70
N THR A 35 -23.86 -7.11 -8.22
CA THR A 35 -22.81 -7.22 -7.21
C THR A 35 -21.59 -7.88 -7.83
N THR A 36 -20.42 -7.28 -7.72
CA THR A 36 -19.17 -7.86 -8.23
C THR A 36 -17.95 -7.30 -7.49
N ARG A 37 -16.79 -7.95 -7.68
CA ARG A 37 -15.49 -7.38 -7.37
C ARG A 37 -14.90 -6.79 -8.65
N LEU A 38 -14.39 -5.56 -8.57
CA LEU A 38 -13.68 -4.89 -9.65
C LEU A 38 -12.21 -4.74 -9.28
N ASP A 39 -11.33 -5.31 -10.11
CA ASP A 39 -9.91 -4.98 -10.08
C ASP A 39 -9.73 -3.54 -10.60
N VAL A 40 -8.99 -2.72 -9.87
CA VAL A 40 -8.79 -1.30 -10.19
C VAL A 40 -7.31 -0.93 -10.10
N ALA A 41 -6.87 0.03 -10.91
CA ALA A 41 -5.53 0.58 -10.78
C ALA A 41 -5.53 1.70 -9.72
N PRO A 42 -4.58 1.72 -8.77
CA PRO A 42 -4.37 2.85 -7.88
C PRO A 42 -4.18 4.17 -8.66
N GLY A 43 -4.70 5.28 -8.13
CA GLY A 43 -4.69 6.59 -8.80
C GLY A 43 -5.61 6.73 -10.03
N SER A 44 -6.27 5.66 -10.49
CA SER A 44 -7.19 5.72 -11.64
C SER A 44 -8.49 6.50 -11.34
N THR A 45 -9.22 6.90 -12.38
CA THR A 45 -10.50 7.60 -12.22
C THR A 45 -11.65 6.77 -12.76
N LEU A 46 -12.49 6.31 -11.84
CA LEU A 46 -13.81 5.77 -12.14
C LEU A 46 -14.84 6.90 -12.21
N THR A 47 -15.75 6.81 -13.18
CA THR A 47 -16.93 7.66 -13.31
C THR A 47 -18.16 6.89 -12.85
N VAL A 48 -18.97 7.50 -11.99
CA VAL A 48 -20.22 6.92 -11.50
C VAL A 48 -21.39 7.78 -11.97
N LEU A 49 -22.32 7.15 -12.70
CA LEU A 49 -23.58 7.75 -13.12
C LEU A 49 -24.70 7.02 -12.37
N VAL A 50 -25.45 7.75 -11.55
CA VAL A 50 -26.58 7.19 -10.79
C VAL A 50 -27.87 7.40 -11.58
N GLY A 51 -28.61 6.33 -11.85
CA GLY A 51 -29.90 6.42 -12.53
C GLY A 51 -30.92 7.22 -11.71
N GLY A 52 -31.79 7.98 -12.34
CA GLY A 52 -32.94 8.63 -11.70
C GLY A 52 -34.20 7.79 -11.84
N GLN A 53 -35.12 7.91 -10.89
CA GLN A 53 -36.45 7.31 -10.99
C GLN A 53 -37.20 7.86 -12.21
N GLY A 54 -38.00 7.01 -12.88
CA GLY A 54 -38.98 7.46 -13.85
C GLY A 54 -40.09 8.26 -13.18
N ILE A 55 -40.49 9.39 -13.77
CA ILE A 55 -41.56 10.23 -13.23
C ILE A 55 -42.91 9.59 -13.56
N GLY A 56 -43.74 9.42 -12.54
CA GLY A 56 -45.13 9.00 -12.70
C GLY A 56 -46.06 10.19 -12.96
N TYR A 57 -47.23 10.16 -12.34
CA TYR A 57 -48.14 11.29 -12.27
C TYR A 57 -48.07 11.98 -10.89
N ASP A 58 -48.08 13.32 -10.90
CA ASP A 58 -48.42 14.15 -9.75
C ASP A 58 -49.26 15.35 -10.21
N ASP A 59 -50.22 15.79 -9.39
CA ASP A 59 -51.19 16.83 -9.77
C ASP A 59 -50.58 18.24 -9.95
N ASP A 60 -49.32 18.46 -9.55
CA ASP A 60 -48.69 19.78 -9.43
C ASP A 60 -47.54 20.04 -10.45
N SER A 61 -47.10 19.06 -11.24
CA SER A 61 -45.90 19.19 -12.10
C SER A 61 -46.14 19.10 -13.62
N ALA A 62 -45.51 19.98 -14.40
CA ALA A 62 -45.54 19.97 -15.87
C ALA A 62 -44.62 18.88 -16.49
N LEU A 63 -44.31 17.81 -15.75
CA LEU A 63 -43.20 16.89 -16.00
C LEU A 63 -43.62 15.41 -16.12
N TRP A 64 -44.92 15.15 -16.25
CA TRP A 64 -45.53 13.81 -16.25
C TRP A 64 -44.86 12.81 -17.19
N GLY A 65 -44.80 11.55 -16.76
CA GLY A 65 -44.38 10.41 -17.58
C GLY A 65 -42.91 10.43 -18.03
N ARG A 66 -42.07 11.35 -17.56
CA ARG A 66 -40.69 11.44 -18.05
C ARG A 66 -39.82 10.27 -17.65
N GLY A 67 -39.00 9.84 -18.60
CA GLY A 67 -37.93 8.89 -18.34
C GLY A 67 -36.91 9.44 -17.34
N GLY A 68 -36.44 8.56 -16.46
CA GLY A 68 -35.42 8.84 -15.47
C GLY A 68 -34.04 9.07 -16.10
N PHE A 69 -33.25 9.94 -15.46
CA PHE A 69 -31.87 10.20 -15.88
C PHE A 69 -31.04 8.90 -15.92
N GLY A 70 -30.17 8.73 -16.92
CA GLY A 70 -29.51 7.44 -17.17
C GLY A 70 -30.20 6.56 -18.22
N GLY A 71 -31.20 7.10 -18.94
CA GLY A 71 -31.73 6.52 -20.17
C GLY A 71 -33.10 5.86 -20.06
N GLY A 72 -33.94 6.25 -19.09
CA GLY A 72 -35.34 5.85 -19.13
C GLY A 72 -36.07 6.48 -20.34
N GLY A 73 -36.99 5.74 -20.95
CA GLY A 73 -37.93 6.24 -21.95
C GLY A 73 -39.12 6.94 -21.28
N ASN A 74 -39.82 7.81 -22.02
CA ASN A 74 -40.98 8.52 -21.52
C ASN A 74 -42.26 7.68 -21.68
N GLY A 75 -43.13 7.66 -20.68
CA GLY A 75 -44.51 7.22 -20.83
C GLY A 75 -45.33 8.22 -21.65
N ALA A 76 -46.40 7.74 -22.29
CA ALA A 76 -47.27 8.59 -23.08
C ALA A 76 -48.18 9.46 -22.20
N THR A 77 -48.43 10.70 -22.61
CA THR A 77 -49.18 11.70 -21.84
C THR A 77 -50.25 12.41 -22.67
N PHE A 78 -51.18 13.09 -21.99
CA PHE A 78 -52.18 13.96 -22.61
C PHE A 78 -52.50 15.16 -21.70
N GLU A 79 -52.81 16.30 -22.31
CA GLU A 79 -53.06 17.55 -21.60
C GLU A 79 -54.39 17.49 -20.82
N GLY A 80 -54.28 17.32 -19.50
CA GLY A 80 -55.44 17.17 -18.61
C GLY A 80 -56.05 15.77 -18.52
N GLY A 81 -55.29 14.71 -18.80
CA GLY A 81 -55.78 13.32 -18.74
C GLY A 81 -54.74 12.29 -18.32
N LEU A 82 -54.99 11.01 -18.66
CA LEU A 82 -54.14 9.89 -18.25
C LEU A 82 -52.69 10.00 -18.75
N ALA A 83 -51.74 9.51 -17.95
CA ALA A 83 -50.31 9.47 -18.25
C ALA A 83 -49.69 8.15 -17.80
N GLY A 84 -49.00 7.49 -18.72
CA GLY A 84 -48.13 6.35 -18.40
C GLY A 84 -46.89 6.82 -17.65
N GLY A 85 -46.36 6.00 -16.76
CA GLY A 85 -45.12 6.30 -16.05
C GLY A 85 -43.91 6.24 -16.99
N GLY A 86 -42.91 7.09 -16.73
CA GLY A 86 -41.61 6.98 -17.40
C GLY A 86 -40.79 5.78 -16.90
N GLY A 87 -39.88 5.28 -17.71
CA GLY A 87 -38.92 4.24 -17.28
C GLY A 87 -37.85 4.81 -16.35
N GLY A 88 -37.35 3.99 -15.43
CA GLY A 88 -36.20 4.29 -14.59
C GLY A 88 -34.89 4.22 -15.38
N GLY A 89 -33.91 5.06 -15.02
CA GLY A 89 -32.61 5.07 -15.67
C GLY A 89 -31.63 4.01 -15.15
N ALA A 90 -30.63 3.71 -15.98
CA ALA A 90 -29.54 2.83 -15.59
C ALA A 90 -28.52 3.53 -14.69
N THR A 91 -27.96 2.78 -13.74
CA THR A 91 -26.79 3.19 -12.96
C THR A 91 -25.54 2.55 -13.55
N ARG A 92 -24.47 3.31 -13.73
CA ARG A 92 -23.22 2.88 -14.39
C ARG A 92 -21.99 3.19 -13.54
N ILE A 93 -21.03 2.27 -13.54
CA ILE A 93 -19.63 2.51 -13.18
C ILE A 93 -18.81 2.31 -14.46
N SER A 94 -18.00 3.29 -14.83
CA SER A 94 -17.18 3.29 -16.04
C SER A 94 -15.78 3.84 -15.79
N ASP A 95 -14.85 3.54 -16.70
CA ASP A 95 -13.51 4.14 -16.75
C ASP A 95 -13.24 4.73 -18.15
N ALA A 96 -11.96 4.97 -18.48
CA ALA A 96 -11.57 5.49 -19.80
C ALA A 96 -11.74 4.49 -20.96
N SER A 97 -11.97 3.20 -20.67
CA SER A 97 -12.20 2.13 -21.65
C SER A 97 -13.67 1.88 -21.94
N GLY A 98 -14.56 2.13 -20.97
CA GLY A 98 -16.01 2.03 -21.14
C GLY A 98 -16.77 1.71 -19.84
N ASP A 99 -18.00 1.22 -20.00
CA ASP A 99 -18.80 0.71 -18.88
C ASP A 99 -18.17 -0.57 -18.30
N LEU A 100 -17.94 -0.58 -16.99
CA LEU A 100 -17.46 -1.74 -16.22
C LEU A 100 -18.63 -2.52 -15.61
N VAL A 101 -19.62 -1.79 -15.08
CA VAL A 101 -20.84 -2.33 -14.49
C VAL A 101 -22.03 -1.43 -14.84
N VAL A 102 -23.14 -2.03 -15.27
CA VAL A 102 -24.42 -1.34 -15.52
C VAL A 102 -25.54 -2.12 -14.83
N ALA A 103 -26.31 -1.45 -13.99
CA ALA A 103 -27.55 -2.00 -13.45
C ALA A 103 -28.74 -1.37 -14.18
N GLY A 104 -29.55 -2.20 -14.85
CA GLY A 104 -30.72 -1.77 -15.61
C GLY A 104 -31.83 -1.20 -14.72
N GLY A 105 -32.49 -0.13 -15.19
CA GLY A 105 -33.68 0.43 -14.55
C GLY A 105 -34.96 -0.31 -14.97
N GLY A 106 -36.01 -0.20 -14.16
CA GLY A 106 -37.33 -0.76 -14.49
C GLY A 106 -38.10 0.10 -15.51
N GLY A 107 -39.02 -0.49 -16.26
CA GLY A 107 -39.96 0.23 -17.10
C GLY A 107 -41.08 0.89 -16.29
N GLY A 108 -41.72 1.91 -16.84
CA GLY A 108 -42.87 2.58 -16.23
C GLY A 108 -44.18 1.81 -16.43
N GLY A 109 -45.15 2.03 -15.55
CA GLY A 109 -46.49 1.46 -15.68
C GLY A 109 -47.30 2.11 -16.80
N GLY A 110 -48.10 1.32 -17.52
CA GLY A 110 -49.12 1.82 -18.43
C GLY A 110 -50.34 2.33 -17.67
N ALA A 111 -50.98 3.39 -18.18
CA ALA A 111 -52.20 3.95 -17.59
C ALA A 111 -53.44 3.34 -18.22
N GLY A 112 -54.44 3.06 -17.40
CA GLY A 112 -55.74 2.59 -17.86
C GLY A 112 -56.84 2.73 -16.82
N TYR A 113 -57.98 2.11 -17.11
CA TYR A 113 -59.14 2.04 -16.22
C TYR A 113 -59.45 0.61 -15.74
N SER A 114 -58.60 -0.38 -16.05
CA SER A 114 -58.72 -1.73 -15.52
C SER A 114 -58.61 -1.80 -13.99
N GLU A 115 -59.33 -2.76 -13.41
CA GLU A 115 -59.34 -3.04 -11.97
C GLU A 115 -58.21 -3.99 -11.51
N ASN A 116 -57.31 -4.40 -12.42
CA ASN A 116 -56.33 -5.45 -12.21
C ASN A 116 -54.88 -4.94 -12.32
N ALA A 117 -54.12 -5.07 -11.23
CA ALA A 117 -52.76 -4.51 -11.08
C ALA A 117 -51.69 -5.12 -11.98
N ALA A 118 -51.92 -6.32 -12.52
CA ALA A 118 -50.97 -6.99 -13.40
C ALA A 118 -51.00 -6.40 -14.82
N ASP A 119 -52.14 -5.84 -15.24
CA ASP A 119 -52.37 -5.39 -16.61
C ASP A 119 -51.71 -4.02 -16.77
N GLY A 120 -50.61 -3.96 -17.54
CA GLY A 120 -49.85 -2.72 -17.75
C GLY A 120 -48.73 -2.44 -16.74
N ALA A 121 -48.40 -3.35 -15.81
CA ALA A 121 -47.29 -3.14 -14.87
C ALA A 121 -45.92 -2.97 -15.58
N GLY A 122 -45.04 -2.11 -15.08
CA GLY A 122 -43.70 -1.93 -15.65
C GLY A 122 -42.80 -3.16 -15.42
N GLY A 123 -42.01 -3.53 -16.41
CA GLY A 123 -41.04 -4.63 -16.33
C GLY A 123 -39.83 -4.27 -15.48
N ASP A 124 -39.34 -5.21 -14.69
CA ASP A 124 -38.18 -5.03 -13.81
C ASP A 124 -36.87 -4.96 -14.60
N GLY A 125 -35.95 -4.10 -14.16
CA GLY A 125 -34.55 -4.19 -14.57
C GLY A 125 -33.95 -5.51 -14.09
N GLY A 126 -33.10 -6.14 -14.91
CA GLY A 126 -32.45 -7.41 -14.56
C GLY A 126 -31.24 -7.69 -15.46
N GLN A 127 -30.73 -8.92 -15.46
CA GLN A 127 -29.69 -9.31 -16.43
C GLN A 127 -30.19 -9.12 -17.87
N PHE A 128 -31.39 -9.64 -18.15
CA PHE A 128 -32.08 -9.56 -19.44
C PHE A 128 -33.31 -8.63 -19.43
N GLY A 129 -33.48 -7.84 -18.36
CA GLY A 129 -34.75 -7.17 -18.03
C GLY A 129 -35.92 -8.15 -17.83
N THR A 130 -37.13 -7.63 -17.62
CA THR A 130 -38.38 -8.37 -17.84
C THR A 130 -39.32 -7.57 -18.74
N THR A 131 -40.17 -8.28 -19.49
CA THR A 131 -41.18 -7.66 -20.35
C THR A 131 -42.23 -6.94 -19.51
N GLY A 132 -42.69 -5.77 -19.98
CA GLY A 132 -43.81 -5.06 -19.36
C GLY A 132 -45.11 -5.85 -19.42
N GLY A 133 -46.01 -5.63 -18.47
CA GLY A 133 -47.29 -6.33 -18.39
C GLY A 133 -48.16 -6.05 -19.61
N ASP A 134 -48.59 -7.12 -20.27
CA ASP A 134 -49.65 -7.11 -21.28
C ASP A 134 -51.03 -6.92 -20.60
N THR A 135 -51.98 -6.33 -21.31
CA THR A 135 -53.38 -6.24 -20.84
C THR A 135 -54.27 -7.38 -21.40
N GLY A 136 -53.66 -8.47 -21.87
CA GLY A 136 -54.33 -9.75 -22.14
C GLY A 136 -55.16 -9.90 -23.43
N LEU A 137 -55.22 -8.90 -24.31
CA LEU A 137 -56.01 -8.93 -25.55
C LEU A 137 -55.11 -8.61 -26.76
N ALA A 138 -55.26 -9.35 -27.87
CA ALA A 138 -54.33 -9.29 -29.01
C ALA A 138 -54.73 -8.23 -30.06
N THR A 139 -53.87 -7.23 -30.31
CA THR A 139 -54.21 -6.03 -31.10
C THR A 139 -53.02 -5.42 -31.86
N ASP A 140 -53.29 -4.36 -32.64
CA ASP A 140 -52.31 -3.52 -33.32
C ASP A 140 -51.46 -2.63 -32.36
N GLY A 141 -51.86 -2.49 -31.10
CA GLY A 141 -51.17 -1.74 -30.03
C GLY A 141 -49.98 -2.50 -29.45
N GLY A 142 -49.03 -2.90 -30.31
CA GLY A 142 -47.91 -3.75 -29.93
C GLY A 142 -46.92 -3.13 -28.93
N GLY A 143 -46.30 -3.97 -28.11
CA GLY A 143 -45.16 -3.56 -27.28
C GLY A 143 -43.94 -3.23 -28.12
N GLY A 144 -43.17 -2.22 -27.71
CA GLY A 144 -41.89 -1.87 -28.31
C GLY A 144 -40.86 -2.99 -28.11
N ALA A 145 -40.06 -3.28 -29.14
CA ALA A 145 -38.99 -4.26 -29.02
C ALA A 145 -37.85 -3.74 -28.13
N SER A 146 -37.26 -4.62 -27.33
CA SER A 146 -35.91 -4.39 -26.81
C SER A 146 -34.88 -4.53 -27.95
N GLY A 147 -33.89 -3.65 -27.98
CA GLY A 147 -32.79 -3.66 -28.94
C GLY A 147 -31.76 -4.78 -28.74
N GLY A 148 -32.17 -5.92 -28.15
CA GLY A 148 -31.29 -6.98 -27.67
C GLY A 148 -31.81 -7.54 -26.34
N ASP A 149 -30.89 -7.78 -25.40
CA ASP A 149 -31.12 -8.40 -24.08
C ASP A 149 -31.95 -7.56 -23.08
N GLY A 150 -32.80 -6.63 -23.53
CA GLY A 150 -33.74 -5.91 -22.66
C GLY A 150 -35.12 -6.58 -22.60
N GLY A 151 -35.98 -6.13 -21.68
CA GLY A 151 -37.39 -6.48 -21.70
C GLY A 151 -38.14 -5.76 -22.83
N ALA A 152 -39.04 -6.46 -23.52
CA ALA A 152 -39.96 -5.81 -24.45
C ALA A 152 -41.02 -5.00 -23.70
N GLY A 153 -41.66 -4.03 -24.35
CA GLY A 153 -42.87 -3.42 -23.82
C GLY A 153 -44.04 -4.42 -23.83
N GLY A 154 -45.02 -4.20 -22.96
CA GLY A 154 -46.30 -4.91 -22.99
C GLY A 154 -47.23 -4.35 -24.07
N THR A 155 -48.16 -5.19 -24.54
CA THR A 155 -49.22 -4.83 -25.51
C THR A 155 -50.42 -4.19 -24.83
N ALA A 156 -51.10 -3.28 -25.53
CA ALA A 156 -52.40 -2.75 -25.15
C ALA A 156 -53.56 -3.56 -25.79
N GLY A 157 -54.66 -3.70 -25.04
CA GLY A 157 -55.81 -4.53 -25.40
C GLY A 157 -56.80 -3.85 -26.35
N SER A 158 -57.91 -4.54 -26.69
CA SER A 158 -59.01 -3.96 -27.48
C SER A 158 -60.31 -4.74 -27.42
N PHE A 159 -61.41 -4.04 -27.70
CA PHE A 159 -62.55 -4.64 -28.41
C PHE A 159 -62.36 -4.52 -29.94
N GLU A 160 -62.99 -5.40 -30.71
CA GLU A 160 -62.77 -5.54 -32.16
C GLU A 160 -63.12 -4.25 -32.94
N GLY A 161 -62.09 -3.54 -33.45
CA GLY A 161 -62.25 -2.36 -34.32
C GLY A 161 -61.58 -1.06 -33.84
N ASP A 162 -61.02 -1.03 -32.62
CA ASP A 162 -60.31 0.13 -32.05
C ASP A 162 -58.93 0.38 -32.69
N VAL A 163 -58.43 1.63 -32.62
CA VAL A 163 -57.07 1.98 -33.07
C VAL A 163 -56.05 1.96 -31.93
N GLY A 164 -55.03 1.11 -32.08
CA GLY A 164 -53.86 1.06 -31.19
C GLY A 164 -52.69 1.91 -31.70
N SER A 165 -51.69 2.13 -30.85
CA SER A 165 -50.39 2.66 -31.25
C SER A 165 -49.27 1.93 -30.51
N PRO A 166 -48.28 1.37 -31.22
CA PRO A 166 -47.24 0.59 -30.58
C PRO A 166 -46.28 1.47 -29.79
N GLY A 167 -45.65 0.87 -28.76
CA GLY A 167 -44.54 1.49 -28.07
C GLY A 167 -43.28 1.55 -28.94
N SER A 168 -42.42 2.52 -28.69
CA SER A 168 -41.14 2.66 -29.41
C SER A 168 -40.15 1.56 -28.98
N PRO A 169 -39.31 1.05 -29.89
CA PRO A 169 -38.20 0.19 -29.52
C PRO A 169 -37.11 0.97 -28.76
N SER A 170 -36.29 0.27 -27.97
CA SER A 170 -35.12 0.88 -27.33
C SER A 170 -33.97 1.13 -28.31
N VAL A 171 -33.10 2.10 -27.97
CA VAL A 171 -31.95 2.50 -28.79
C VAL A 171 -30.69 2.46 -27.93
N GLY A 172 -29.88 1.41 -28.11
CA GLY A 172 -28.73 1.15 -27.24
C GLY A 172 -29.17 1.02 -25.78
N GLY A 173 -28.53 1.76 -24.88
CA GLY A 173 -28.89 1.79 -23.46
C GLY A 173 -30.10 2.65 -23.08
N VAL A 174 -30.77 3.30 -24.03
CA VAL A 174 -31.94 4.17 -23.80
C VAL A 174 -33.23 3.39 -24.04
N GLY A 175 -34.12 3.37 -23.07
CA GLY A 175 -35.43 2.73 -23.15
C GLY A 175 -36.38 3.44 -24.14
N GLY A 176 -37.31 2.69 -24.72
CA GLY A 176 -38.25 3.22 -25.70
C GLY A 176 -39.39 4.04 -25.08
N ASP A 177 -39.84 5.08 -25.77
CA ASP A 177 -41.03 5.84 -25.37
C ASP A 177 -42.33 5.02 -25.53
N GLY A 178 -43.27 5.18 -24.61
CA GLY A 178 -44.59 4.56 -24.66
C GLY A 178 -45.45 5.08 -25.83
N GLY A 179 -46.28 4.21 -26.40
CA GLY A 179 -47.12 4.55 -27.54
C GLY A 179 -48.20 5.58 -27.17
N ASN A 180 -48.48 6.53 -28.06
CA ASN A 180 -49.55 7.53 -27.89
C ASN A 180 -50.48 7.52 -29.11
N VAL A 181 -51.80 7.40 -28.90
CA VAL A 181 -52.78 7.38 -29.99
C VAL A 181 -53.15 8.81 -30.41
N PRO A 182 -52.93 9.23 -31.67
CA PRO A 182 -53.03 10.63 -32.09
C PRO A 182 -54.45 11.04 -32.52
N THR A 183 -55.45 10.87 -31.64
CA THR A 183 -56.85 11.26 -31.87
C THR A 183 -57.27 12.40 -30.93
N PRO A 184 -57.61 13.62 -31.42
CA PRO A 184 -57.80 14.79 -30.55
C PRO A 184 -59.03 14.80 -29.63
N ASP A 185 -60.04 13.97 -29.87
CA ASP A 185 -61.43 14.26 -29.46
C ASP A 185 -62.05 13.34 -28.37
N ASP A 186 -61.30 12.39 -27.79
CA ASP A 186 -61.82 11.50 -26.72
C ASP A 186 -60.80 11.35 -25.57
N PRO A 187 -61.18 11.56 -24.29
CA PRO A 187 -60.26 11.41 -23.16
C PRO A 187 -60.00 9.96 -22.70
N HIS A 188 -60.78 8.96 -23.13
CA HIS A 188 -60.75 7.59 -22.58
C HIS A 188 -59.75 6.65 -23.29
N PHE A 189 -58.46 6.99 -23.24
CA PHE A 189 -57.40 6.17 -23.87
C PHE A 189 -56.38 5.61 -22.86
N GLY A 190 -55.96 4.37 -23.05
CA GLY A 190 -54.83 3.80 -22.35
C GLY A 190 -53.53 4.45 -22.80
N ARG A 191 -52.55 4.62 -21.90
CA ARG A 191 -51.23 5.22 -22.23
C ARG A 191 -50.10 4.24 -21.94
N GLY A 192 -49.23 3.99 -22.92
CA GLY A 192 -48.09 3.09 -22.74
C GLY A 192 -47.05 3.66 -21.76
N GLY A 193 -46.47 2.80 -20.94
CA GLY A 193 -45.34 3.14 -20.07
C GLY A 193 -44.01 3.23 -20.82
N GLY A 194 -43.08 4.05 -20.34
CA GLY A 194 -41.73 4.17 -20.92
C GLY A 194 -40.81 3.02 -20.52
N GLY A 195 -39.97 2.54 -21.44
CA GLY A 195 -39.01 1.46 -21.16
C GLY A 195 -37.86 1.89 -20.25
N GLY A 196 -37.32 0.97 -19.46
CA GLY A 196 -36.19 1.22 -18.55
C GLY A 196 -34.86 1.38 -19.30
N GLY A 197 -33.97 2.24 -18.80
CA GLY A 197 -32.60 2.35 -19.31
C GLY A 197 -31.75 1.16 -18.89
N GLY A 198 -30.74 0.78 -19.67
CA GLY A 198 -29.88 -0.37 -19.35
C GLY A 198 -28.55 -0.38 -20.11
N PHE A 199 -27.85 -1.51 -20.10
CA PHE A 199 -26.81 -1.77 -21.11
C PHE A 199 -27.46 -1.85 -22.49
N VAL A 200 -28.59 -2.56 -22.57
CA VAL A 200 -29.64 -2.42 -23.57
C VAL A 200 -30.91 -1.91 -22.85
N GLY A 201 -31.58 -0.90 -23.38
CA GLY A 201 -32.84 -0.39 -22.83
C GLY A 201 -34.00 -1.37 -23.07
N GLY A 202 -35.04 -1.27 -22.25
CA GLY A 202 -36.32 -1.95 -22.48
C GLY A 202 -37.21 -1.20 -23.48
N GLY A 203 -38.12 -1.89 -24.16
CA GLY A 203 -39.07 -1.27 -25.08
C GLY A 203 -40.18 -0.50 -24.38
N GLY A 204 -40.76 0.52 -25.03
CA GLY A 204 -41.94 1.21 -24.53
C GLY A 204 -43.21 0.36 -24.65
N GLY A 205 -44.18 0.54 -23.75
CA GLY A 205 -45.48 -0.15 -23.81
C GLY A 205 -46.40 0.42 -24.90
N GLY A 206 -47.33 -0.40 -25.40
CA GLY A 206 -48.35 0.02 -26.36
C GLY A 206 -49.49 0.84 -25.74
N SER A 207 -50.31 1.47 -26.57
CA SER A 207 -51.57 2.14 -26.18
C SER A 207 -52.74 1.80 -27.09
N GLN A 208 -53.94 2.07 -26.59
CA GLN A 208 -55.23 1.84 -27.24
C GLN A 208 -56.13 3.08 -27.04
N ALA A 209 -56.81 3.51 -28.10
CA ALA A 209 -57.98 4.36 -28.00
C ALA A 209 -59.24 3.49 -28.09
N SER A 210 -60.03 3.41 -27.02
CA SER A 210 -61.30 2.67 -27.00
C SER A 210 -62.48 3.61 -27.13
N GLY A 211 -63.47 3.26 -27.96
CA GLY A 211 -64.78 3.93 -27.94
C GLY A 211 -65.70 3.49 -26.78
N GLY A 212 -65.14 2.98 -25.67
CA GLY A 212 -65.85 2.28 -24.60
C GLY A 212 -65.35 2.62 -23.19
N THR A 213 -65.75 1.82 -22.20
CA THR A 213 -65.51 2.09 -20.76
C THR A 213 -64.22 1.50 -20.20
N THR A 214 -63.39 0.86 -21.02
CA THR A 214 -62.16 0.18 -20.60
C THR A 214 -61.06 0.45 -21.63
N SER A 215 -60.04 1.18 -21.21
CA SER A 215 -58.93 1.59 -22.07
C SER A 215 -57.64 1.41 -21.29
N ASP A 216 -56.73 0.54 -21.75
CA ASP A 216 -55.55 0.15 -20.98
C ASP A 216 -54.26 0.29 -21.79
N GLY A 217 -53.19 0.70 -21.13
CA GLY A 217 -51.85 0.83 -21.71
C GLY A 217 -50.94 -0.30 -21.26
N GLY A 218 -50.08 -0.77 -22.16
CA GLY A 218 -49.03 -1.74 -21.83
C GLY A 218 -47.93 -1.12 -20.98
N GLY A 219 -47.31 -1.92 -20.11
CA GLY A 219 -46.14 -1.49 -19.33
C GLY A 219 -44.89 -1.34 -20.20
N GLY A 220 -43.97 -0.46 -19.82
CA GLY A 220 -42.62 -0.43 -20.41
C GLY A 220 -41.81 -1.65 -19.96
N GLY A 221 -40.95 -2.19 -20.82
CA GLY A 221 -40.01 -3.25 -20.46
C GLY A 221 -38.84 -2.75 -19.62
N GLY A 222 -38.26 -3.61 -18.80
CA GLY A 222 -37.08 -3.30 -17.99
C GLY A 222 -35.77 -3.33 -18.78
N GLY A 223 -34.80 -2.51 -18.36
CA GLY A 223 -33.46 -2.47 -18.95
C GLY A 223 -32.57 -3.64 -18.54
N SER A 224 -31.62 -3.98 -19.41
CA SER A 224 -30.63 -5.02 -19.19
C SER A 224 -29.44 -4.54 -18.36
N SER A 225 -28.72 -5.48 -17.76
CA SER A 225 -27.56 -5.21 -16.89
C SER A 225 -26.29 -5.81 -17.47
N PHE A 226 -25.15 -5.20 -17.14
CA PHE A 226 -23.82 -5.61 -17.62
C PHE A 226 -22.83 -5.63 -16.46
N GLY A 227 -21.83 -6.49 -16.55
CA GLY A 227 -20.76 -6.61 -15.56
C GLY A 227 -19.69 -7.61 -16.01
N PRO A 228 -18.56 -7.67 -15.29
CA PRO A 228 -17.46 -8.59 -15.58
C PRO A 228 -17.86 -10.06 -15.34
N THR A 229 -17.01 -10.98 -15.79
CA THR A 229 -17.18 -12.41 -15.50
C THR A 229 -17.18 -12.65 -13.99
N GLY A 230 -18.21 -13.34 -13.49
CA GLY A 230 -18.41 -13.59 -12.06
C GLY A 230 -19.29 -12.56 -11.34
N ALA A 231 -19.75 -11.49 -12.03
CA ALA A 231 -20.77 -10.60 -11.49
C ALA A 231 -22.09 -11.36 -11.22
N VAL A 232 -22.73 -11.04 -10.10
CA VAL A 232 -24.03 -11.58 -9.68
C VAL A 232 -25.10 -10.54 -10.00
N PHE A 233 -26.10 -10.94 -10.77
CA PHE A 233 -27.23 -10.11 -11.19
C PHE A 233 -28.50 -10.53 -10.43
N ALA A 234 -29.29 -9.56 -9.98
CA ALA A 234 -30.63 -9.81 -9.45
C ALA A 234 -31.65 -8.85 -10.08
N THR A 235 -32.77 -9.41 -10.52
CA THR A 235 -33.88 -8.68 -11.14
C THR A 235 -34.74 -8.00 -10.07
N GLY A 236 -35.23 -6.80 -10.35
CA GLY A 236 -36.31 -6.16 -9.59
C GLY A 236 -36.01 -5.97 -8.10
N GLN A 237 -34.93 -5.26 -7.76
CA GLN A 237 -34.43 -5.15 -6.38
C GLN A 237 -34.64 -3.78 -5.72
N ARG A 238 -34.81 -2.71 -6.51
CA ARG A 238 -34.80 -1.35 -5.96
C ARG A 238 -35.94 -0.46 -6.45
N ALA A 239 -36.63 0.17 -5.50
CA ALA A 239 -37.55 1.28 -5.71
C ALA A 239 -36.83 2.65 -5.62
N GLY A 240 -37.35 3.67 -6.31
CA GLY A 240 -36.80 5.02 -6.33
C GLY A 240 -35.61 5.19 -7.29
N ASP A 241 -34.76 6.19 -7.03
CA ASP A 241 -33.53 6.45 -7.78
C ASP A 241 -32.55 5.28 -7.74
N GLY A 242 -31.48 5.32 -8.53
CA GLY A 242 -30.34 4.41 -8.51
C GLY A 242 -29.44 4.59 -7.27
N GLN A 243 -28.45 3.71 -7.12
CA GLN A 243 -27.48 3.75 -6.02
C GLN A 243 -26.22 2.97 -6.39
N VAL A 244 -25.09 3.43 -5.86
CA VAL A 244 -23.84 2.67 -5.86
C VAL A 244 -23.32 2.60 -4.44
N VAL A 245 -22.96 1.39 -4.01
CA VAL A 245 -22.20 1.13 -2.78
C VAL A 245 -20.84 0.61 -3.21
N LEU A 246 -19.78 1.31 -2.79
CA LEU A 246 -18.40 0.89 -3.00
C LEU A 246 -17.82 0.53 -1.63
N THR A 247 -17.25 -0.66 -1.50
CA THR A 247 -16.52 -1.12 -0.32
C THR A 247 -15.12 -1.54 -0.73
N TYR A 248 -14.14 -1.20 0.09
CA TYR A 248 -12.73 -1.54 -0.13
C TYR A 248 -12.06 -1.80 1.21
N ASP A 249 -11.01 -2.58 1.17
CA ASP A 249 -10.19 -2.94 2.32
C ASP A 249 -8.86 -2.19 2.23
N THR A 250 -8.52 -1.45 3.29
CA THR A 250 -7.29 -0.64 3.39
C THR A 250 -6.08 -1.45 3.83
N ASP A 251 -6.28 -2.68 4.33
CA ASP A 251 -5.22 -3.47 4.95
C ASP A 251 -4.64 -4.52 3.97
N VAL A 252 -4.98 -4.40 2.67
CA VAL A 252 -4.56 -5.31 1.59
C VAL A 252 -3.07 -5.11 1.25
N THR A 253 -2.23 -5.84 1.97
CA THR A 253 -0.80 -6.01 1.72
C THR A 253 -0.55 -6.69 0.36
N GLY A 254 -0.53 -5.88 -0.69
CA GLY A 254 -0.36 -6.31 -2.08
C GLY A 254 -0.70 -5.24 -3.12
N CYS A 255 -1.45 -4.20 -2.72
CA CYS A 255 -1.77 -3.06 -3.59
C CYS A 255 -0.74 -1.91 -3.51
N LEU A 256 0.14 -1.91 -2.51
CA LEU A 256 1.20 -0.90 -2.38
C LEU A 256 2.17 -0.96 -3.58
N PRO A 257 2.63 0.18 -4.12
CA PRO A 257 3.74 0.17 -5.07
C PRO A 257 4.97 -0.48 -4.41
N PRO A 258 5.82 -1.22 -5.14
CA PRO A 258 7.07 -1.72 -4.59
C PRO A 258 7.87 -0.54 -4.05
N GLU A 259 8.29 -0.64 -2.80
CA GLU A 259 9.11 0.40 -2.16
C GLU A 259 10.33 0.67 -3.06
N PRO A 260 10.62 1.94 -3.39
CA PRO A 260 11.72 2.24 -4.31
C PRO A 260 13.02 1.67 -3.73
N PRO A 261 13.88 1.02 -4.54
CA PRO A 261 15.10 0.44 -4.04
C PRO A 261 15.96 1.53 -3.40
N THR A 262 16.18 1.40 -2.10
CA THR A 262 16.94 2.31 -1.24
C THR A 262 18.35 1.78 -0.98
N ALA A 263 19.18 2.58 -0.33
CA ALA A 263 20.49 2.11 0.13
C ALA A 263 20.33 1.32 1.45
N ASP A 264 21.37 0.58 1.82
CA ASP A 264 21.53 -0.06 3.13
C ASP A 264 23.02 0.07 3.41
N LEU A 265 23.40 1.20 4.00
CA LEU A 265 24.78 1.40 4.41
C LEU A 265 25.05 0.54 5.64
N ALA A 266 26.31 0.25 5.93
CA ALA A 266 26.69 -0.42 7.17
C ALA A 266 28.15 -0.08 7.50
N VAL A 267 28.47 0.00 8.79
CA VAL A 267 29.85 0.22 9.24
C VAL A 267 30.27 -0.84 10.26
N THR A 268 31.42 -1.43 10.02
CA THR A 268 32.07 -2.36 10.96
C THR A 268 33.46 -1.85 11.33
N SER A 269 33.91 -2.18 12.53
CA SER A 269 35.20 -1.74 13.06
C SER A 269 35.91 -2.87 13.80
N SER A 270 37.23 -2.85 13.82
CA SER A 270 38.05 -3.84 14.55
C SER A 270 39.39 -3.26 14.99
N LEU A 271 39.87 -3.67 16.16
CA LEU A 271 41.18 -3.29 16.69
C LEU A 271 42.19 -4.45 16.58
N THR A 272 43.45 -4.10 16.33
CA THR A 272 44.57 -5.06 16.45
C THR A 272 44.78 -5.46 17.92
N THR A 273 44.70 -4.49 18.85
CA THR A 273 44.59 -4.72 20.29
C THR A 273 43.62 -3.73 20.94
N GLY A 274 42.81 -4.21 21.90
CA GLY A 274 41.96 -3.36 22.76
C GLY A 274 42.66 -2.80 24.00
N THR A 275 43.93 -3.17 24.21
CA THR A 275 44.75 -2.70 25.33
C THR A 275 46.12 -2.27 24.83
N LEU A 276 46.59 -1.12 25.32
CA LEU A 276 47.89 -0.51 25.05
C LEU A 276 48.54 -0.07 26.37
N ASP A 277 49.86 0.07 26.39
CA ASP A 277 50.54 0.91 27.39
C ASP A 277 50.63 2.36 26.86
N VAL A 278 50.86 3.35 27.74
CA VAL A 278 51.24 4.70 27.29
C VAL A 278 52.50 4.62 26.41
N GLY A 279 52.41 5.15 25.19
CA GLY A 279 53.44 5.03 24.15
C GLY A 279 53.24 3.86 23.17
N GLY A 280 52.33 2.92 23.47
CA GLY A 280 51.95 1.82 22.57
C GLY A 280 50.94 2.26 21.50
N THR A 281 50.86 1.50 20.41
CA THR A 281 49.97 1.78 19.26
C THR A 281 49.04 0.62 18.93
N SER A 282 47.80 0.91 18.54
CA SER A 282 46.86 -0.05 17.93
C SER A 282 46.48 0.41 16.52
N THR A 283 46.19 -0.52 15.62
CA THR A 283 45.55 -0.19 14.33
C THR A 283 44.07 -0.53 14.42
N LEU A 284 43.24 0.45 14.07
CA LEU A 284 41.79 0.40 14.01
C LEU A 284 41.39 0.37 12.53
N THR A 285 40.75 -0.72 12.11
CA THR A 285 40.28 -0.92 10.75
C THR A 285 38.77 -0.73 10.71
N VAL A 286 38.30 0.20 9.89
CA VAL A 286 36.91 0.55 9.68
C VAL A 286 36.53 0.15 8.26
N ILE A 287 35.42 -0.57 8.10
CA ILE A 287 34.89 -0.98 6.79
C ILE A 287 33.48 -0.42 6.66
N ALA A 288 33.30 0.44 5.67
CA ALA A 288 32.02 0.98 5.23
C ALA A 288 31.52 0.16 4.04
N THR A 289 30.26 -0.25 4.02
CA THR A 289 29.66 -1.09 2.97
C THR A 289 28.30 -0.54 2.56
N ASN A 290 27.89 -0.77 1.31
CA ASN A 290 26.50 -0.62 0.89
C ASN A 290 25.91 -2.00 0.54
N ASN A 291 25.13 -2.59 1.43
CA ASN A 291 24.42 -3.85 1.24
C ASN A 291 23.18 -3.70 0.33
N GLY A 292 22.73 -2.46 0.11
CA GLY A 292 21.44 -2.15 -0.50
C GLY A 292 21.44 -2.25 -2.03
N PRO A 293 20.24 -2.38 -2.64
CA PRO A 293 20.08 -2.47 -4.09
C PRO A 293 20.40 -1.15 -4.85
N SER A 294 20.44 0.00 -4.17
CA SER A 294 20.75 1.30 -4.77
C SER A 294 22.10 1.87 -4.34
N ALA A 295 22.78 2.54 -5.27
CA ALA A 295 24.04 3.24 -5.01
C ALA A 295 23.82 4.54 -4.22
N VAL A 296 24.80 4.91 -3.40
CA VAL A 296 24.91 6.25 -2.80
C VAL A 296 26.04 7.04 -3.47
N THR A 297 26.00 8.38 -3.36
CA THR A 297 26.99 9.28 -3.99
C THR A 297 27.88 10.04 -3.01
N ASP A 298 27.48 10.08 -1.74
CA ASP A 298 27.95 11.02 -0.71
C ASP A 298 28.10 10.35 0.66
N ALA A 299 28.52 9.07 0.68
CA ALA A 299 28.80 8.37 1.93
C ALA A 299 29.94 9.05 2.71
N ILE A 300 29.69 9.27 4.00
CA ILE A 300 30.65 9.80 4.97
C ILE A 300 30.64 8.95 6.24
N VAL A 301 31.80 8.84 6.91
CA VAL A 301 31.90 8.23 8.25
C VAL A 301 32.47 9.25 9.22
N GLN A 302 31.83 9.42 10.37
CA GLN A 302 32.27 10.26 11.48
C GLN A 302 33.02 9.42 12.52
N ASP A 303 34.20 9.90 12.95
CA ASP A 303 35.15 9.24 13.86
C ASP A 303 35.77 10.25 14.85
N PRO A 304 35.15 10.45 16.03
CA PRO A 304 35.72 11.30 17.08
C PRO A 304 36.81 10.55 17.87
N ILE A 305 38.05 10.57 17.38
CA ILE A 305 39.22 10.09 18.13
C ILE A 305 39.56 11.08 19.25
N GLU A 306 38.99 10.83 20.43
CA GLU A 306 39.26 11.59 21.65
C GLU A 306 40.16 10.84 22.65
N GLY A 307 40.65 11.57 23.66
CA GLY A 307 41.55 11.03 24.69
C GLY A 307 40.98 9.78 25.39
N PRO A 308 41.84 8.85 25.85
CA PRO A 308 43.27 9.01 26.10
C PRO A 308 44.19 8.56 24.95
N ILE A 309 43.64 8.39 23.75
CA ILE A 309 44.39 8.08 22.53
C ILE A 309 44.57 9.32 21.65
N ALA A 310 45.52 9.26 20.72
CA ALA A 310 45.70 10.25 19.66
C ALA A 310 46.02 9.56 18.32
N LEU A 311 45.50 10.08 17.22
CA LEU A 311 45.79 9.55 15.88
C LEU A 311 47.22 9.90 15.43
N GLN A 312 48.00 8.90 15.00
CA GLN A 312 49.29 9.10 14.34
C GLN A 312 49.19 9.17 12.82
N SER A 313 48.35 8.31 12.22
CA SER A 313 48.18 8.27 10.76
C SER A 313 46.84 7.63 10.36
N ALA A 314 46.29 8.11 9.25
CA ALA A 314 45.13 7.55 8.57
C ALA A 314 45.51 7.11 7.15
N ALA A 315 44.96 6.00 6.68
CA ALA A 315 45.07 5.54 5.30
C ALA A 315 43.73 4.94 4.85
N ALA A 316 43.10 5.55 3.84
CA ALA A 316 41.89 5.06 3.22
C ALA A 316 42.19 4.45 1.84
N ASP A 317 41.46 3.39 1.46
CA ASP A 317 41.51 2.83 0.09
C ASP A 317 40.65 3.62 -0.92
N ARG A 318 39.60 4.31 -0.43
CA ARG A 318 38.69 5.19 -1.17
C ARG A 318 38.41 6.45 -0.35
N GLY A 319 38.28 7.58 -1.04
CA GLY A 319 37.93 8.86 -0.41
C GLY A 319 39.10 9.52 0.34
N THR A 320 38.76 10.43 1.26
CA THR A 320 39.74 11.23 2.03
C THR A 320 39.33 11.35 3.49
N TYR A 321 40.28 11.17 4.41
CA TYR A 321 40.10 11.38 5.85
C TYR A 321 40.68 12.72 6.29
N ASP A 322 39.89 13.54 6.98
CA ASP A 322 40.34 14.79 7.60
C ASP A 322 40.56 14.59 9.11
N GLN A 323 41.84 14.58 9.51
CA GLN A 323 42.27 14.43 10.91
C GLN A 323 41.86 15.60 11.82
N ALA A 324 41.54 16.78 11.28
CA ALA A 324 41.10 17.92 12.09
C ALA A 324 39.62 17.82 12.50
N THR A 325 38.80 17.12 11.71
CA THR A 325 37.36 16.97 11.93
C THR A 325 36.92 15.54 12.28
N GLY A 326 37.80 14.55 12.11
CA GLY A 326 37.45 13.14 12.28
C GLY A 326 36.48 12.65 11.21
N LEU A 327 36.48 13.26 10.02
CA LEU A 327 35.53 12.95 8.96
C LEU A 327 36.21 12.19 7.81
N TRP A 328 35.67 11.01 7.47
CA TRP A 328 36.03 10.27 6.28
C TRP A 328 35.00 10.48 5.19
N THR A 329 35.36 11.21 4.13
CA THR A 329 34.50 11.38 2.96
C THR A 329 34.80 10.27 1.94
N ILE A 330 33.93 9.27 1.84
CA ILE A 330 34.07 8.13 0.90
C ILE A 330 33.56 8.53 -0.49
N GLY A 331 32.42 9.23 -0.53
CA GLY A 331 31.72 9.56 -1.77
C GLY A 331 30.84 8.40 -2.24
N ALA A 332 31.01 7.96 -3.50
CA ALA A 332 30.14 6.95 -4.07
C ALA A 332 30.44 5.52 -3.55
N LEU A 333 29.38 4.77 -3.26
CA LEU A 333 29.40 3.32 -2.97
C LEU A 333 28.24 2.66 -3.73
N ALA A 334 28.57 1.83 -4.72
CA ALA A 334 27.60 1.04 -5.46
C ALA A 334 27.11 -0.19 -4.66
N PRO A 335 26.01 -0.85 -5.07
CA PRO A 335 25.50 -2.06 -4.41
C PRO A 335 26.58 -3.15 -4.26
N GLY A 336 26.78 -3.60 -3.03
CA GLY A 336 27.80 -4.59 -2.66
C GLY A 336 29.24 -4.08 -2.62
N GLU A 337 29.50 -2.78 -2.82
CA GLU A 337 30.84 -2.21 -2.62
C GLU A 337 31.12 -1.92 -1.14
N SER A 338 32.40 -2.07 -0.78
CA SER A 338 32.95 -1.60 0.49
C SER A 338 34.14 -0.66 0.27
N ALA A 339 34.39 0.19 1.25
CA ALA A 339 35.61 0.97 1.41
C ALA A 339 36.23 0.69 2.79
N THR A 340 37.54 0.87 2.91
CA THR A 340 38.33 0.60 4.12
C THR A 340 39.14 1.82 4.56
N LEU A 341 39.11 2.11 5.85
CA LEU A 341 39.94 3.11 6.52
C LEU A 341 40.76 2.44 7.63
N ALA A 342 42.08 2.62 7.60
CA ALA A 342 43.00 2.16 8.63
C ALA A 342 43.56 3.37 9.42
N LEU A 343 43.39 3.33 10.74
CA LEU A 343 43.76 4.41 11.67
C LEU A 343 44.76 3.86 12.68
N VAL A 344 45.96 4.44 12.75
CA VAL A 344 46.97 4.07 13.76
C VAL A 344 46.87 5.03 14.93
N VAL A 345 46.44 4.53 16.08
CA VAL A 345 46.24 5.31 17.31
C VAL A 345 47.32 5.01 18.35
N LEU A 346 47.75 6.05 19.08
CA LEU A 346 48.75 6.02 20.15
C LEU A 346 48.09 6.20 21.51
N GLY A 347 48.42 5.36 22.50
CA GLY A 347 48.05 5.59 23.89
C GLY A 347 48.86 6.75 24.49
N THR A 348 48.20 7.84 24.91
CA THR A 348 48.87 9.07 25.39
C THR A 348 48.83 9.23 26.91
N THR A 349 47.73 8.84 27.55
CA THR A 349 47.54 8.88 29.01
C THR A 349 46.85 7.59 29.48
N PRO A 350 46.91 7.21 30.76
CA PRO A 350 46.16 6.07 31.25
C PRO A 350 44.66 6.35 31.28
N GLY A 351 43.83 5.39 30.86
CA GLY A 351 42.36 5.51 30.85
C GLY A 351 41.70 4.52 29.89
N THR A 352 40.38 4.62 29.73
CA THR A 352 39.61 3.83 28.75
C THR A 352 38.71 4.77 27.97
N THR A 353 38.61 4.58 26.65
CA THR A 353 37.66 5.30 25.79
C THR A 353 36.91 4.36 24.87
N GLY A 354 35.75 4.81 24.40
CA GLY A 354 35.04 4.23 23.26
C GLY A 354 35.38 5.01 21.99
N VAL A 355 35.53 4.30 20.88
CA VAL A 355 35.78 4.88 19.55
C VAL A 355 34.57 4.53 18.68
N PRO A 356 33.51 5.36 18.66
CA PRO A 356 32.33 5.14 17.83
C PRO A 356 32.61 5.54 16.37
N PHE A 357 31.99 4.83 15.44
CA PHE A 357 31.92 5.20 14.03
C PHE A 357 30.46 5.21 13.61
N GLU A 358 30.06 6.25 12.89
CA GLU A 358 28.72 6.40 12.33
C GLU A 358 28.84 6.71 10.84
N ILE A 359 28.18 5.93 9.99
CA ILE A 359 28.11 6.15 8.55
C ILE A 359 26.77 6.80 8.16
N SER A 360 26.81 7.73 7.21
CA SER A 360 25.61 8.40 6.70
C SER A 360 25.76 8.83 5.24
N SER A 361 24.63 9.17 4.60
CA SER A 361 24.52 9.79 3.27
C SER A 361 23.22 10.58 3.16
N SER A 362 22.96 11.26 2.04
CA SER A 362 21.64 11.88 1.76
C SER A 362 20.57 10.90 1.24
N THR A 363 20.93 9.64 0.97
CA THR A 363 20.01 8.61 0.50
C THR A 363 19.30 7.93 1.68
N THR A 364 18.02 7.62 1.55
CA THR A 364 17.27 6.84 2.55
C THR A 364 17.86 5.44 2.71
N ASP A 365 17.98 5.01 3.95
CA ASP A 365 18.61 3.76 4.38
C ASP A 365 17.55 2.76 4.87
N LEU A 366 17.69 1.47 4.50
CA LEU A 366 16.80 0.37 4.87
C LEU A 366 16.97 -0.14 6.31
N ASP A 367 18.19 -0.12 6.86
CA ASP A 367 18.48 -0.59 8.20
C ASP A 367 19.42 0.36 8.96
N PRO A 368 18.93 1.52 9.43
CA PRO A 368 19.73 2.45 10.22
C PRO A 368 20.37 1.87 11.50
N SER A 369 20.06 0.64 11.90
CA SER A 369 20.62 0.01 13.11
C SER A 369 22.05 -0.52 12.91
N ASN A 370 22.47 -0.78 11.67
CA ASN A 370 23.80 -1.26 11.31
C ASN A 370 24.80 -0.12 10.98
N ASN A 371 24.31 1.13 10.96
CA ASN A 371 25.06 2.34 10.61
C ASN A 371 25.95 2.88 11.75
N ILE A 372 26.00 2.20 12.89
CA ILE A 372 26.82 2.57 14.04
C ILE A 372 27.61 1.35 14.54
N THR A 373 28.91 1.55 14.81
CA THR A 373 29.77 0.57 15.48
C THR A 373 30.64 1.27 16.52
N SER A 374 31.17 0.54 17.52
CA SER A 374 32.10 1.13 18.50
C SER A 374 33.10 0.11 19.02
N GLN A 375 34.33 0.55 19.22
CA GLN A 375 35.39 -0.23 19.86
C GLN A 375 35.78 0.36 21.21
N THR A 376 36.17 -0.48 22.17
CA THR A 376 36.70 -0.04 23.47
C THR A 376 38.22 -0.20 23.49
N LEU A 377 38.93 0.86 23.88
CA LEU A 377 40.39 0.84 23.99
C LEU A 377 40.83 1.32 25.38
N THR A 378 41.62 0.50 26.06
CA THR A 378 42.22 0.81 27.38
C THR A 378 43.71 1.07 27.26
N VAL A 379 44.16 2.21 27.77
CA VAL A 379 45.58 2.59 27.89
C VAL A 379 46.02 2.42 29.35
N LEU A 380 47.06 1.62 29.56
CA LEU A 380 47.64 1.32 30.86
C LEU A 380 48.80 2.27 31.18
N ALA A 381 48.97 2.58 32.46
CA ALA A 381 50.14 3.33 32.92
C ALA A 381 51.40 2.45 32.83
N VAL A 382 52.46 2.98 32.22
CA VAL A 382 53.78 2.34 32.24
C VAL A 382 54.24 2.24 33.70
N VAL A 383 54.34 1.02 34.22
CA VAL A 383 54.86 0.77 35.57
C VAL A 383 56.35 1.14 35.58
N PRO A 384 56.79 2.07 36.44
CA PRO A 384 58.21 2.39 36.55
C PRO A 384 58.97 1.14 37.02
N VAL A 385 59.92 0.67 36.22
CA VAL A 385 60.87 -0.35 36.68
C VAL A 385 61.62 0.25 37.88
N PRO A 386 61.65 -0.39 39.05
CA PRO A 386 62.37 0.14 40.19
C PRO A 386 63.86 0.22 39.84
N GLN A 387 64.35 1.45 39.67
CA GLN A 387 65.76 1.71 39.43
C GLN A 387 66.57 1.13 40.60
N PRO A 388 67.59 0.29 40.35
CA PRO A 388 68.39 -0.26 41.44
C PRO A 388 69.07 0.90 42.18
N THR A 389 68.72 1.05 43.45
CA THR A 389 69.38 2.01 44.34
C THR A 389 70.83 1.58 44.52
N THR A 390 71.76 2.36 43.95
CA THR A 390 73.18 2.24 44.26
C THR A 390 73.39 2.74 45.69
N THR A 391 73.20 1.84 46.66
CA THR A 391 73.53 2.09 48.07
C THR A 391 75.02 2.42 48.16
N ALA A 392 75.33 3.68 48.48
CA ALA A 392 76.69 4.08 48.79
C ALA A 392 77.22 3.23 49.96
N ALA A 393 78.43 2.69 49.83
CA ALA A 393 79.06 1.92 50.90
C ALA A 393 79.18 2.79 52.18
N PRO A 394 78.91 2.24 53.37
CA PRO A 394 78.84 3.04 54.58
C PRO A 394 80.21 3.63 54.94
N VAL A 395 80.24 4.94 55.17
CA VAL A 395 81.38 5.63 55.78
C VAL A 395 81.47 5.20 57.24
N VAL A 396 82.52 4.44 57.58
CA VAL A 396 82.74 3.99 58.95
C VAL A 396 83.48 5.08 59.74
N THR A 397 82.73 5.82 60.54
CA THR A 397 83.30 6.77 61.51
C THR A 397 83.76 6.00 62.76
N PRO A 398 85.03 6.08 63.20
CA PRO A 398 85.51 5.29 64.33
C PRO A 398 85.01 5.84 65.67
N THR A 399 84.29 5.02 66.43
CA THR A 399 83.99 5.28 67.85
C THR A 399 85.17 4.86 68.73
N SER A 400 85.70 5.81 69.50
CA SER A 400 86.79 5.58 70.45
C SER A 400 86.30 4.83 71.69
N HIS A 401 86.82 3.62 71.93
CA HIS A 401 86.73 2.97 73.23
C HIS A 401 88.00 3.24 74.03
N GLU A 402 87.87 3.97 75.14
CA GLU A 402 88.94 4.19 76.10
C GLU A 402 89.16 2.92 76.94
N LEU A 403 90.36 2.32 76.83
CA LEU A 403 90.73 1.13 77.58
C LEU A 403 91.94 1.46 78.47
N ALA A 404 91.71 1.54 79.78
CA ALA A 404 92.77 1.76 80.75
C ALA A 404 93.68 0.53 80.86
N ALA A 405 94.97 0.70 80.55
CA ALA A 405 95.99 -0.33 80.68
C ALA A 405 97.06 0.08 81.69
N THR A 406 97.06 -0.56 82.86
CA THR A 406 98.21 -0.56 83.78
C THR A 406 99.28 -1.50 83.23
N GLY A 407 100.52 -1.03 83.14
CA GLY A 407 101.57 -1.73 82.41
C GLY A 407 102.26 -2.86 83.18
N SER A 408 102.78 -3.85 82.45
CA SER A 408 104.01 -4.56 82.83
C SER A 408 104.68 -5.22 81.62
N THR A 409 105.98 -5.47 81.78
CA THR A 409 107.07 -5.75 80.83
C THR A 409 107.02 -7.03 79.97
N SER A 410 107.75 -6.95 78.85
CA SER A 410 108.59 -8.00 78.20
C SER A 410 107.97 -9.04 77.24
N GLY A 411 108.72 -9.37 76.17
CA GLY A 411 108.53 -10.55 75.32
C GLY A 411 108.25 -10.26 73.83
N PRO A 412 109.06 -10.73 72.86
CA PRO A 412 108.86 -10.45 71.43
C PRO A 412 108.09 -11.55 70.67
N LEU A 413 107.36 -11.11 69.64
CA LEU A 413 107.08 -11.75 68.35
C LEU A 413 106.89 -13.28 68.28
N THR A 414 105.68 -13.72 67.91
CA THR A 414 105.49 -14.79 66.90
C THR A 414 104.05 -14.72 66.34
N ALA A 415 103.88 -15.13 65.08
CA ALA A 415 102.60 -15.05 64.38
C ALA A 415 101.62 -16.15 64.82
N ALA A 416 100.35 -15.81 64.99
CA ALA A 416 99.25 -16.75 65.21
C ALA A 416 98.23 -16.64 64.07
N TRP A 417 97.91 -17.77 63.47
CA TRP A 417 96.91 -17.90 62.40
C TRP A 417 95.50 -17.81 62.98
N LEU A 418 94.55 -17.26 62.22
CA LEU A 418 93.12 -17.44 62.50
C LEU A 418 92.39 -17.98 61.26
N SER A 419 91.70 -19.11 61.47
CA SER A 419 91.15 -19.96 60.43
C SER A 419 89.81 -19.47 59.91
N ILE A 420 89.59 -19.56 58.59
CA ILE A 420 88.26 -19.39 57.98
C ILE A 420 87.64 -20.77 57.77
N THR A 421 86.55 -21.06 58.48
CA THR A 421 85.70 -22.24 58.25
C THR A 421 84.70 -21.97 57.14
N LEU A 422 84.95 -22.52 55.95
CA LEU A 422 84.05 -22.47 54.81
C LEU A 422 83.10 -23.68 54.82
N GLY A 423 81.79 -23.45 54.78
CA GLY A 423 80.79 -24.51 54.58
C GLY A 423 80.65 -24.88 53.09
N ALA A 424 80.72 -26.17 52.76
CA ALA A 424 80.53 -26.71 51.41
C ALA A 424 79.08 -26.46 50.89
N LEU A 425 78.74 -26.53 49.59
CA LEU A 425 78.72 -27.73 48.73
C LEU A 425 78.11 -27.31 47.36
N LEU A 426 78.53 -27.69 46.14
CA LEU A 426 79.67 -28.44 45.57
C LEU A 426 79.91 -27.90 44.13
N LEU A 427 81.03 -28.23 43.47
CA LEU A 427 81.31 -27.85 42.07
C LEU A 427 81.91 -29.03 41.29
N LEU A 428 81.48 -29.27 40.04
CA LEU A 428 82.21 -30.16 39.12
C LEU A 428 81.90 -29.90 37.64
N VAL A 429 82.91 -29.43 36.91
CA VAL A 429 82.97 -29.35 35.45
C VAL A 429 84.14 -30.20 34.98
N GLY A 430 83.94 -31.04 33.96
CA GLY A 430 84.99 -31.89 33.40
C GLY A 430 84.86 -32.09 31.89
N ARG A 431 85.90 -31.71 31.13
CA ARG A 431 86.07 -32.00 29.68
C ARG A 431 87.31 -32.88 29.49
N ARG A 432 87.27 -33.83 28.54
CA ARG A 432 88.35 -34.09 27.56
C ARG A 432 87.90 -34.99 26.38
N LEU A 433 88.63 -34.90 25.27
CA LEU A 433 88.28 -35.38 23.91
C LEU A 433 88.93 -36.73 23.55
N SER A 434 88.52 -37.38 22.44
CA SER A 434 89.41 -37.63 21.26
C SER A 434 88.86 -38.56 20.13
N ARG A 435 88.80 -38.04 18.88
CA ARG A 435 89.02 -38.72 17.54
C ARG A 435 87.99 -39.80 17.08
N ARG A 436 87.80 -40.13 15.78
CA ARG A 436 88.49 -39.79 14.49
C ARG A 436 87.53 -39.89 13.26
N GLN A 437 87.98 -39.42 12.09
CA GLN A 437 87.24 -39.33 10.79
C GLN A 437 86.99 -40.65 10.03
N LYS A 438 85.98 -40.65 9.13
CA LYS A 438 86.01 -40.93 7.66
C LYS A 438 84.69 -40.37 7.07
N GLN A 439 84.64 -39.41 6.15
CA GLN A 439 85.07 -39.33 4.74
C GLN A 439 84.09 -40.01 3.74
N GLN A 440 83.66 -39.20 2.75
CA GLN A 440 82.76 -39.47 1.61
C GLN A 440 83.31 -40.52 0.61
N PRO A 441 82.52 -40.99 -0.37
CA PRO A 441 82.12 -40.22 -1.57
C PRO A 441 80.73 -39.57 -1.47
#